data_AF-A0A561QW00-F1
#
_entry.id   AF-A0A561QW00-F1
#
_cell.length_a   1.000
_cell.length_b   1.000
_cell.length_c   1.000
_cell.angle_alpha   90.00
_cell.angle_beta   90.00
_cell.angle_gamma   90.00
#
_symmetry.space_group_name_H-M   'P 1'
#
loop_
_entity.id
_entity.type
_entity.pdbx_description
1 polymer ?
#
loop_
_entity_poly.entity_id
_entity_poly.type
_entity_poly.pdbx_seq_one_letter_code
_entity_poly.pdbx_strand_id
1 'polypeptide(L)'
;MRLFGKLLSANLLLIVLTSCNTSDALSPPMEIGSSRRPSTPVTQADTERMARAPLPEASGAANSYPQQSGNIDRGPQNTLDAQADAMQSGNGTSPASSGPPPQWGDQGPATAAQQPAYDPPAHNQQAPQQQAGTPPPAAATTDTVRFLPIIGAPVQAVTPLSRRLGSEARAAGLTIRPSGDTGTEQILKGYFSAFSDEGKVTIVYVWDVLDGSGARLHRMQGQENIAGGGQDPWASVPASVMETIADKTIREYMSWRRSRAG
;
A
#
# COMPACT_ATOMS: atom_id res chain seq x y z
N MET A 1 -11.24 39.39 48.14
CA MET A 1 -9.93 39.10 48.75
C MET A 1 -10.12 38.42 50.10
N ARG A 2 -9.88 37.10 50.22
CA ARG A 2 -9.30 36.45 51.41
C ARG A 2 -8.70 35.11 50.98
N LEU A 3 -7.37 35.07 50.94
CA LEU A 3 -6.57 33.86 51.02
C LEU A 3 -6.70 33.30 52.44
N PHE A 4 -6.75 31.97 52.60
CA PHE A 4 -5.85 31.19 53.45
C PHE A 4 -6.23 29.71 53.33
N GLY A 5 -5.42 28.98 52.57
CA GLY A 5 -5.31 27.54 52.76
C GLY A 5 -4.31 27.26 53.87
N LYS A 6 -4.55 26.17 54.60
CA LYS A 6 -3.63 25.04 54.84
C LYS A 6 -4.04 24.31 56.12
N LEU A 7 -3.72 23.01 56.13
CA LEU A 7 -3.63 22.08 57.25
C LEU A 7 -4.92 21.33 57.61
N LEU A 8 -5.12 20.16 56.99
CA LEU A 8 -5.23 18.94 57.79
C LEU A 8 -4.95 17.69 56.93
N SER A 9 -4.23 16.75 57.55
CA SER A 9 -4.32 15.30 57.31
C SER A 9 -3.50 14.72 56.17
N ALA A 10 -2.18 14.73 56.37
CA ALA A 10 -1.29 13.73 55.81
C ALA A 10 -1.31 12.45 56.67
N ASN A 11 -1.14 11.31 56.00
CA ASN A 11 -0.74 9.99 56.50
C ASN A 11 -1.76 9.15 57.28
N LEU A 12 -2.51 8.30 56.57
CA LEU A 12 -2.71 6.88 56.97
C LEU A 12 -3.41 6.09 55.84
N LEU A 13 -2.68 5.25 55.10
CA LEU A 13 -3.09 3.86 54.80
C LEU A 13 -2.01 3.15 53.96
N LEU A 14 -1.15 2.41 54.64
CA LEU A 14 -0.39 1.30 54.07
C LEU A 14 -1.39 0.14 53.86
N ILE A 15 -1.88 -0.02 52.63
CA ILE A 15 -2.63 -1.23 52.25
C ILE A 15 -1.61 -2.30 51.85
N VAL A 16 -1.74 -3.43 52.54
CA VAL A 16 -0.94 -4.64 52.48
C VAL A 16 -0.97 -5.25 51.07
N LEU A 17 0.22 -5.60 50.56
CA LEU A 17 0.40 -6.44 49.38
C LEU A 17 -0.08 -7.87 49.67
N THR A 18 -1.31 -8.18 49.27
CA THR A 18 -1.79 -9.55 49.11
C THR A 18 -2.27 -9.72 47.67
N SER A 19 -1.34 -10.02 46.77
CA SER A 19 -1.65 -10.64 45.49
C SER A 19 -1.01 -12.03 45.43
N CYS A 20 -1.72 -13.02 45.95
CA CYS A 20 -1.56 -14.40 45.50
C CYS A 20 -2.05 -14.45 44.06
N ASN A 21 -1.12 -14.44 43.10
CA ASN A 21 -1.40 -14.76 41.69
C ASN A 21 -1.26 -16.28 41.56
N THR A 22 -2.36 -17.02 41.69
CA THR A 22 -3.19 -17.57 40.61
C THR A 22 -2.55 -18.74 39.87
N SER A 23 -3.18 -19.90 40.08
CA SER A 23 -3.52 -20.88 39.05
C SER A 23 -2.37 -21.49 38.25
N ASP A 24 -1.58 -22.34 38.93
CA ASP A 24 -0.95 -23.50 38.30
C ASP A 24 -2.06 -24.51 37.98
N ALA A 25 -2.74 -24.28 36.85
CA ALA A 25 -3.78 -25.16 36.34
C ALA A 25 -3.42 -25.53 34.90
N LEU A 26 -2.82 -26.72 34.78
CA LEU A 26 -3.07 -27.68 33.69
C LEU A 26 -2.87 -27.11 32.28
N SER A 27 -1.61 -27.01 31.85
CA SER A 27 -1.31 -27.21 30.43
C SER A 27 -1.47 -28.70 30.14
N PRO A 28 -2.54 -29.18 29.46
CA PRO A 28 -2.53 -30.53 28.94
C PRO A 28 -1.37 -30.62 27.94
N PRO A 29 -0.56 -31.68 27.95
CA PRO A 29 0.37 -31.89 26.85
C PRO A 29 -0.46 -31.99 25.56
N MET A 30 -0.18 -31.09 24.61
CA MET A 30 -0.66 -31.26 23.25
C MET A 30 -0.10 -32.58 22.72
N GLU A 31 -0.99 -33.56 22.56
CA GLU A 31 -0.71 -34.75 21.77
C GLU A 31 -0.56 -34.32 20.31
N ILE A 32 0.68 -34.22 19.88
CA ILE A 32 1.02 -33.96 18.49
C ILE A 32 0.60 -35.19 17.71
N GLY A 33 -0.48 -35.05 16.93
CA GLY A 33 -1.00 -36.09 16.04
C GLY A 33 0.14 -36.72 15.25
N SER A 34 0.39 -38.00 15.56
CA SER A 34 1.36 -38.87 14.92
C SER A 34 0.88 -39.25 13.51
N SER A 35 0.84 -38.27 12.61
CA SER A 35 0.65 -38.49 11.18
C SER A 35 2.01 -38.51 10.48
N ARG A 36 2.86 -39.49 10.80
CA ARG A 36 3.98 -39.85 9.90
C ARG A 36 3.40 -40.60 8.70
N ARG A 37 2.76 -39.87 7.78
CA ARG A 37 2.71 -40.33 6.40
C ARG A 37 3.96 -39.78 5.71
N PRO A 38 4.90 -40.63 5.27
CA PRO A 38 5.99 -40.16 4.43
C PRO A 38 5.38 -39.67 3.11
N SER A 39 5.42 -38.36 2.88
CA SER A 39 5.13 -37.80 1.56
C SER A 39 6.21 -38.31 0.62
N THR A 40 5.85 -39.19 -0.31
CA THR A 40 6.77 -39.59 -1.39
C THR A 40 7.00 -38.40 -2.30
N PRO A 41 8.23 -38.15 -2.77
CA PRO A 41 8.49 -37.10 -3.73
C PRO A 41 7.66 -37.33 -5.00
N VAL A 42 7.09 -36.26 -5.54
CA VAL A 42 6.33 -36.30 -6.80
C VAL A 42 7.24 -36.80 -7.90
N THR A 43 6.82 -37.86 -8.60
CA THR A 43 7.60 -38.43 -9.70
C THR A 43 7.23 -37.76 -11.02
N GLN A 44 8.10 -37.89 -12.01
CA GLN A 44 7.84 -37.39 -13.37
C GLN A 44 6.55 -38.00 -13.95
N ALA A 45 6.27 -39.28 -13.65
CA ALA A 45 5.06 -39.97 -14.08
C ALA A 45 3.78 -39.38 -13.45
N ASP A 46 3.83 -38.89 -12.21
CA ASP A 46 2.70 -38.19 -11.57
C ASP A 46 2.43 -36.85 -12.25
N THR A 47 3.50 -36.14 -12.62
CA THR A 47 3.40 -34.85 -13.33
C THR A 47 2.77 -35.02 -14.71
N GLU A 48 3.21 -36.04 -15.46
CA GLU A 48 2.63 -36.38 -16.77
C GLU A 48 1.18 -36.85 -16.67
N ARG A 49 0.80 -37.55 -15.59
CA ARG A 49 -0.59 -37.95 -15.35
C ARG A 49 -1.50 -36.76 -15.08
N MET A 50 -1.01 -35.76 -14.34
CA MET A 50 -1.76 -34.50 -14.10
C MET A 50 -1.84 -33.65 -15.37
N ALA A 51 -0.79 -33.63 -16.20
CA ALA A 51 -0.78 -32.93 -17.48
C ALA A 51 -1.70 -33.57 -18.54
N ARG A 52 -1.99 -34.87 -18.39
CA ARG A 52 -2.81 -35.64 -19.33
C ARG A 52 -4.28 -35.80 -18.89
N ALA A 53 -4.68 -35.20 -17.78
CA ALA A 53 -6.07 -35.28 -17.32
C ALA A 53 -7.02 -34.69 -18.38
N PRO A 54 -7.94 -35.48 -18.97
CA PRO A 54 -8.95 -34.97 -19.89
C PRO A 54 -9.97 -34.13 -19.11
N LEU A 55 -10.32 -32.97 -19.65
CA LEU A 55 -11.46 -32.17 -19.20
C LEU A 55 -12.74 -33.02 -19.26
N PRO A 56 -13.68 -32.89 -18.30
CA PRO A 56 -14.98 -33.54 -18.41
C PRO A 56 -15.78 -32.90 -19.55
N GLU A 57 -16.09 -33.70 -20.58
CA GLU A 57 -17.04 -33.35 -21.64
C GLU A 57 -18.44 -33.18 -21.05
N ALA A 58 -18.94 -31.94 -21.07
CA ALA A 58 -20.35 -31.64 -20.83
C ALA A 58 -21.15 -32.03 -22.08
N SER A 59 -21.89 -33.13 -21.98
CA SER A 59 -22.91 -33.54 -22.94
C SER A 59 -24.14 -32.66 -22.76
N GLY A 60 -24.56 -31.96 -23.82
CA GLY A 60 -25.78 -31.15 -23.78
C GLY A 60 -26.11 -30.38 -25.05
N ALA A 61 -26.95 -30.98 -25.87
CA ALA A 61 -27.97 -30.38 -26.76
C ALA A 61 -27.56 -29.31 -27.79
N ALA A 62 -27.73 -29.70 -29.05
CA ALA A 62 -27.76 -28.86 -30.23
C ALA A 62 -28.87 -27.79 -30.15
N ASN A 63 -28.53 -26.54 -30.53
CA ASN A 63 -29.50 -25.64 -31.13
C ASN A 63 -28.81 -24.70 -32.13
N SER A 64 -29.35 -24.70 -33.34
CA SER A 64 -28.86 -24.01 -34.54
C SER A 64 -29.28 -22.55 -34.59
N TYR A 65 -28.33 -21.64 -34.86
CA TYR A 65 -28.57 -20.28 -35.37
C TYR A 65 -27.57 -19.96 -36.50
N PRO A 66 -27.97 -19.21 -37.55
CA PRO A 66 -27.13 -18.98 -38.73
C PRO A 66 -26.00 -17.97 -38.49
N GLN A 67 -24.88 -18.22 -39.18
CA GLN A 67 -23.67 -17.41 -39.19
C GLN A 67 -23.89 -15.99 -39.73
N GLN A 68 -23.32 -15.01 -39.02
CA GLN A 68 -22.92 -13.74 -39.61
C GLN A 68 -21.42 -13.54 -39.43
N SER A 69 -20.77 -13.33 -40.57
CA SER A 69 -19.34 -13.25 -40.83
C SER A 69 -18.63 -12.12 -40.08
N GLY A 70 -17.58 -12.48 -39.33
CA GLY A 70 -16.59 -11.55 -38.79
C GLY A 70 -15.36 -12.34 -38.30
N ASN A 71 -14.30 -12.35 -39.11
CA ASN A 71 -13.01 -12.94 -38.75
C ASN A 71 -12.41 -12.21 -37.54
N ILE A 72 -12.37 -12.88 -36.39
CA ILE A 72 -11.43 -12.56 -35.30
C ILE A 72 -10.90 -13.89 -34.77
N ASP A 73 -9.83 -14.37 -35.39
CA ASP A 73 -9.01 -15.45 -34.88
C ASP A 73 -8.15 -14.88 -33.73
N ARG A 74 -8.62 -15.03 -32.49
CA ARG A 74 -7.82 -14.77 -31.29
C ARG A 74 -7.58 -16.11 -30.58
N GLY A 75 -6.58 -16.83 -31.06
CA GLY A 75 -5.94 -17.88 -30.26
C GLY A 75 -5.29 -17.30 -28.99
N PRO A 76 -4.99 -18.14 -27.99
CA PRO A 76 -4.41 -17.71 -26.72
C PRO A 76 -3.02 -17.07 -26.93
N GLN A 77 -2.92 -15.75 -26.70
CA GLN A 77 -1.74 -14.93 -26.95
C GLN A 77 -0.58 -15.12 -25.92
N ASN A 78 -0.58 -16.22 -25.18
CA ASN A 78 0.41 -16.50 -24.13
C ASN A 78 1.32 -17.69 -24.46
N THR A 79 1.43 -18.06 -25.74
CA THR A 79 2.44 -19.04 -26.16
C THR A 79 3.81 -18.36 -26.29
N LEU A 80 4.87 -19.04 -25.86
CA LEU A 80 6.25 -18.59 -25.97
C LEU A 80 6.61 -18.21 -27.42
N ASP A 81 6.07 -18.94 -28.40
CA ASP A 81 6.23 -18.64 -29.83
C ASP A 81 5.65 -17.27 -30.23
N ALA A 82 4.48 -16.88 -29.71
CA ALA A 82 3.90 -15.56 -30.00
C ALA A 82 4.74 -14.42 -29.39
N GLN A 83 5.43 -14.71 -28.29
CA GLN A 83 6.32 -13.77 -27.62
C GLN A 83 7.64 -13.56 -28.39
N ALA A 84 8.16 -14.63 -29.01
CA ALA A 84 9.36 -14.55 -29.85
C ALA A 84 9.13 -13.70 -31.11
N ASP A 85 7.99 -13.87 -31.77
CA ASP A 85 7.64 -13.13 -33.00
C ASP A 85 7.44 -11.61 -32.75
N ALA A 86 6.88 -11.26 -31.59
CA ALA A 86 6.73 -9.87 -31.15
C ALA A 86 8.09 -9.18 -30.88
N MET A 87 9.10 -9.92 -30.42
CA MET A 87 10.45 -9.36 -30.22
C MET A 87 11.22 -9.22 -31.54
N GLN A 88 11.02 -10.15 -32.48
CA GLN A 88 11.67 -10.11 -33.79
C GLN A 88 11.11 -9.03 -34.73
N SER A 89 9.82 -8.70 -34.60
CA SER A 89 9.17 -7.67 -35.42
C SER A 89 9.55 -6.23 -35.04
N GLY A 90 10.35 -6.00 -33.98
CA GLY A 90 10.96 -4.71 -33.67
C GLY A 90 9.99 -3.54 -33.42
N ASN A 91 8.70 -3.81 -33.30
CA ASN A 91 7.68 -2.78 -33.12
C ASN A 91 7.54 -2.45 -31.62
N GLY A 92 8.31 -1.46 -31.16
CA GLY A 92 8.39 -0.99 -29.77
C GLY A 92 7.13 -0.31 -29.22
N THR A 93 5.94 -0.86 -29.48
CA THR A 93 4.70 -0.39 -28.86
C THR A 93 4.25 -1.43 -27.83
N SER A 94 4.57 -1.18 -26.56
CA SER A 94 4.04 -1.98 -25.46
C SER A 94 2.50 -1.94 -25.48
N PRO A 95 1.79 -3.07 -25.27
CA PRO A 95 0.33 -3.12 -25.34
C PRO A 95 -0.40 -2.37 -24.20
N ALA A 96 0.33 -1.63 -23.36
CA ALA A 96 -0.20 -0.78 -22.30
C ALA A 96 -0.20 0.73 -22.63
N SER A 97 0.18 1.13 -23.86
CA SER A 97 0.20 2.54 -24.26
C SER A 97 -0.93 2.87 -25.22
N SER A 98 -1.89 3.66 -24.74
CA SER A 98 -3.00 4.21 -25.52
C SER A 98 -2.48 5.26 -26.51
N GLY A 99 -2.24 4.85 -27.76
CA GLY A 99 -2.31 5.70 -28.98
C GLY A 99 -1.25 6.80 -29.17
N PRO A 100 -0.89 7.13 -30.44
CA PRO A 100 -0.04 8.27 -30.75
C PRO A 100 -0.76 9.62 -30.52
N PRO A 101 -0.04 10.69 -30.14
CA PRO A 101 -0.64 12.00 -29.89
C PRO A 101 -1.22 12.63 -31.17
N PRO A 102 -2.31 13.41 -31.09
CA PRO A 102 -2.92 14.04 -32.26
C PRO A 102 -2.04 15.16 -32.83
N GLN A 103 -1.78 15.08 -34.13
CA GLN A 103 -1.17 16.12 -34.95
C GLN A 103 -2.21 17.24 -35.20
N TRP A 104 -1.91 18.45 -34.73
CA TRP A 104 -2.63 19.65 -35.16
C TRP A 104 -2.00 20.14 -36.46
N GLY A 105 -2.75 20.03 -37.55
CA GLY A 105 -2.36 20.59 -38.84
C GLY A 105 -2.71 22.07 -38.90
N ASP A 106 -1.77 22.88 -39.38
CA ASP A 106 -2.10 24.12 -40.08
C ASP A 106 -1.08 24.37 -41.19
N GLN A 107 -1.60 24.61 -42.39
CA GLN A 107 -0.89 24.88 -43.62
C GLN A 107 -0.75 26.40 -43.79
N GLY A 108 0.44 26.88 -44.10
CA GLY A 108 0.67 28.26 -44.52
C GLY A 108 1.98 28.41 -45.30
N PRO A 109 2.01 29.08 -46.48
CA PRO A 109 3.14 28.97 -47.41
C PRO A 109 4.33 29.86 -47.02
N ALA A 110 5.52 29.35 -47.35
CA ALA A 110 6.78 30.08 -47.31
C ALA A 110 6.72 31.35 -48.17
N THR A 111 7.05 32.50 -47.56
CA THR A 111 7.46 33.70 -48.29
C THR A 111 8.79 34.15 -47.71
N ALA A 112 9.83 34.06 -48.53
CA ALA A 112 11.13 34.65 -48.26
C ALA A 112 11.01 36.18 -48.29
N ALA A 113 11.47 36.85 -47.23
CA ALA A 113 11.74 38.27 -47.23
C ALA A 113 12.99 38.57 -46.40
N GLN A 114 13.91 39.26 -47.05
CA GLN A 114 15.27 39.57 -46.66
C GLN A 114 15.38 40.28 -45.31
N GLN A 115 16.29 39.83 -44.44
CA GLN A 115 16.78 40.58 -43.29
C GLN A 115 18.06 41.34 -43.70
N PRO A 116 18.18 42.65 -43.44
CA PRO A 116 19.42 43.38 -43.68
C PRO A 116 20.47 42.98 -42.63
N ALA A 117 21.70 42.81 -43.11
CA ALA A 117 22.88 42.61 -42.30
C ALA A 117 23.08 43.78 -41.33
N TYR A 118 23.22 43.47 -40.04
CA TYR A 118 23.74 44.38 -39.04
C TYR A 118 25.09 43.83 -38.58
N ASP A 119 26.15 44.60 -38.84
CA ASP A 119 27.48 44.41 -38.29
C ASP A 119 27.46 44.47 -36.76
N PRO A 120 28.07 43.51 -36.03
CA PRO A 120 28.37 43.68 -34.63
C PRO A 120 29.73 44.39 -34.45
N PRO A 121 29.84 45.49 -33.67
CA PRO A 121 31.13 45.91 -33.17
C PRO A 121 31.58 44.94 -32.08
N ALA A 122 32.73 44.31 -32.30
CA ALA A 122 33.45 43.53 -31.29
C ALA A 122 33.73 44.40 -30.06
N HIS A 123 33.05 44.10 -28.96
CA HIS A 123 33.46 44.52 -27.62
C HIS A 123 33.96 43.30 -26.88
N ASN A 124 35.29 43.20 -26.80
CA ASN A 124 35.97 42.41 -25.78
C ASN A 124 35.56 42.95 -24.41
N GLN A 125 34.66 42.26 -23.73
CA GLN A 125 34.44 42.45 -22.30
C GLN A 125 34.64 41.10 -21.61
N GLN A 126 35.79 41.02 -20.93
CA GLN A 126 36.18 39.96 -20.03
C GLN A 126 35.11 39.84 -18.92
N ALA A 127 34.60 38.63 -18.74
CA ALA A 127 33.69 38.28 -17.67
C ALA A 127 34.38 38.38 -16.29
N PRO A 128 33.73 38.96 -15.28
CA PRO A 128 33.79 38.41 -13.94
C PRO A 128 32.84 37.20 -13.94
N GLN A 129 33.40 36.00 -13.85
CA GLN A 129 32.64 34.79 -13.51
C GLN A 129 32.02 34.98 -12.13
N GLN A 130 30.79 35.49 -12.10
CA GLN A 130 29.93 35.34 -10.94
C GLN A 130 29.50 33.88 -10.94
N GLN A 131 30.21 33.07 -10.15
CA GLN A 131 29.72 31.77 -9.72
C GLN A 131 28.38 32.01 -9.02
N ALA A 132 27.30 31.91 -9.78
CA ALA A 132 26.00 31.59 -9.23
C ALA A 132 26.17 30.19 -8.62
N GLY A 133 26.50 30.15 -7.34
CA GLY A 133 26.33 28.94 -6.56
C GLY A 133 24.85 28.61 -6.62
N THR A 134 24.46 27.69 -7.51
CA THR A 134 23.28 26.89 -7.25
C THR A 134 23.47 26.34 -5.85
N PRO A 135 22.59 26.63 -4.89
CA PRO A 135 22.65 25.95 -3.60
C PRO A 135 22.73 24.45 -3.92
N PRO A 136 23.58 23.68 -3.21
CA PRO A 136 23.54 22.23 -3.34
C PRO A 136 22.06 21.83 -3.21
N PRO A 137 21.54 20.89 -4.03
CA PRO A 137 20.20 20.39 -3.78
C PRO A 137 20.19 20.00 -2.30
N ALA A 138 19.38 20.71 -1.50
CA ALA A 138 19.14 20.32 -0.13
C ALA A 138 18.85 18.83 -0.23
N ALA A 139 19.69 17.99 0.38
CA ALA A 139 19.56 16.56 0.27
C ALA A 139 18.10 16.25 0.53
N ALA A 140 17.37 15.88 -0.53
CA ALA A 140 15.98 15.55 -0.40
C ALA A 140 16.02 14.29 0.45
N THR A 141 15.80 14.44 1.75
CA THR A 141 15.69 13.33 2.68
C THR A 141 14.57 12.50 2.07
N THR A 142 14.95 11.41 1.42
CA THR A 142 13.99 10.56 0.74
C THR A 142 13.16 9.97 1.85
N ASP A 143 11.96 10.51 2.00
CA ASP A 143 11.10 10.22 3.11
C ASP A 143 10.53 8.82 2.92
N THR A 144 11.19 7.86 3.55
CA THR A 144 10.83 6.46 3.46
C THR A 144 9.86 6.09 4.56
N VAL A 145 8.90 5.22 4.23
CA VAL A 145 7.96 4.65 5.19
C VAL A 145 7.84 3.16 4.98
N ARG A 146 7.74 2.41 6.07
CA ARG A 146 7.47 0.98 6.04
C ARG A 146 6.20 0.68 6.82
N PHE A 147 5.25 0.00 6.17
CA PHE A 147 4.05 -0.52 6.83
C PHE A 147 4.29 -1.97 7.26
N LEU A 148 4.10 -2.24 8.55
CA LEU A 148 4.08 -3.60 9.06
C LEU A 148 2.71 -4.24 8.88
N PRO A 149 2.61 -5.59 8.94
CA PRO A 149 1.33 -6.28 8.96
C PRO A 149 0.40 -5.72 10.04
N ILE A 150 -0.88 -5.58 9.67
CA ILE A 150 -1.93 -5.09 10.56
C ILE A 150 -2.33 -6.21 11.53
N ILE A 151 -2.52 -5.85 12.80
CA ILE A 151 -2.90 -6.78 13.86
C ILE A 151 -4.37 -6.53 14.23
N GLY A 152 -5.16 -7.61 14.39
CA GLY A 152 -6.51 -7.56 14.93
C GLY A 152 -7.64 -7.30 13.91
N ALA A 153 -7.31 -7.08 12.63
CA ALA A 153 -8.28 -7.02 11.54
C ALA A 153 -8.12 -8.20 10.57
N PRO A 154 -9.22 -8.76 10.03
CA PRO A 154 -9.16 -9.83 9.04
C PRO A 154 -8.67 -9.31 7.67
N VAL A 155 -8.16 -10.21 6.84
CA VAL A 155 -7.61 -9.88 5.51
C VAL A 155 -8.60 -9.08 4.66
N GLN A 156 -9.89 -9.40 4.73
CA GLN A 156 -10.95 -8.70 3.97
C GLN A 156 -11.03 -7.21 4.29
N ALA A 157 -10.76 -6.81 5.55
CA ALA A 157 -10.70 -5.41 5.97
C ALA A 157 -9.31 -4.79 5.70
N VAL A 158 -8.25 -5.58 5.84
CA VAL A 158 -6.86 -5.12 5.65
C VAL A 158 -6.54 -4.85 4.18
N THR A 159 -7.05 -5.64 3.23
CA THR A 159 -6.77 -5.46 1.80
C THR A 159 -7.11 -4.05 1.28
N PRO A 160 -8.33 -3.52 1.46
CA PRO A 160 -8.65 -2.15 1.03
C PRO A 160 -7.85 -1.09 1.80
N LEU A 161 -7.65 -1.28 3.12
CA LEU A 161 -6.82 -0.40 3.96
C LEU A 161 -5.40 -0.27 3.41
N SER A 162 -4.70 -1.39 3.18
CA SER A 162 -3.31 -1.42 2.73
C SER A 162 -3.14 -0.82 1.34
N ARG A 163 -4.07 -1.10 0.42
CA ARG A 163 -4.07 -0.49 -0.92
C ARG A 163 -4.15 1.03 -0.82
N ARG A 164 -5.08 1.54 0.00
CA ARG A 164 -5.31 2.98 0.17
C ARG A 164 -4.16 3.67 0.90
N LEU A 165 -3.61 3.05 1.96
CA LEU A 165 -2.39 3.54 2.61
C LEU A 165 -1.25 3.66 1.60
N GLY A 166 -1.09 2.68 0.72
CA GLY A 166 -0.08 2.69 -0.32
C GLY A 166 -0.27 3.83 -1.34
N SER A 167 -1.50 4.08 -1.80
CA SER A 167 -1.77 5.19 -2.73
C SER A 167 -1.58 6.55 -2.08
N GLU A 168 -2.12 6.75 -0.87
CA GLU A 168 -2.05 8.03 -0.15
C GLU A 168 -0.62 8.36 0.30
N ALA A 169 0.14 7.37 0.76
CA ALA A 169 1.54 7.56 1.12
C ALA A 169 2.36 8.07 -0.08
N ARG A 170 2.19 7.45 -1.26
CA ARG A 170 2.88 7.89 -2.48
C ARG A 170 2.39 9.27 -2.95
N ALA A 171 1.08 9.53 -2.88
CA ALA A 171 0.52 10.84 -3.20
C ALA A 171 1.06 11.94 -2.26
N ALA A 172 1.37 11.60 -1.02
CA ALA A 172 2.01 12.47 -0.04
C ALA A 172 3.55 12.53 -0.15
N GLY A 173 4.14 11.95 -1.20
CA GLY A 173 5.58 12.00 -1.47
C GLY A 173 6.44 10.97 -0.69
N LEU A 174 5.83 10.00 -0.01
CA LEU A 174 6.58 8.95 0.68
C LEU A 174 7.06 7.86 -0.28
N THR A 175 8.29 7.42 -0.07
CA THR A 175 8.81 6.19 -0.68
C THR A 175 8.48 5.01 0.23
N ILE A 176 7.64 4.09 -0.26
CA ILE A 176 7.26 2.90 0.52
C ILE A 176 8.36 1.85 0.40
N ARG A 177 8.89 1.40 1.54
CA ARG A 177 9.85 0.30 1.63
C ARG A 177 9.15 -1.03 1.92
N PRO A 178 9.69 -2.16 1.42
CA PRO A 178 9.13 -3.47 1.72
C PRO A 178 9.06 -3.73 3.23
N SER A 179 8.05 -4.47 3.69
CA SER A 179 7.86 -4.76 5.12
C SER A 179 9.02 -5.53 5.75
N GLY A 180 9.83 -6.25 4.97
CA GLY A 180 11.03 -6.96 5.44
C GLY A 180 12.31 -6.12 5.47
N ASP A 181 12.28 -4.89 4.96
CA ASP A 181 13.45 -4.02 4.89
C ASP A 181 13.71 -3.33 6.24
N THR A 182 14.90 -3.51 6.79
CA THR A 182 15.31 -2.94 8.09
C THR A 182 16.03 -1.60 7.97
N GLY A 183 16.34 -1.14 6.76
CA GLY A 183 17.04 0.14 6.52
C GLY A 183 16.14 1.37 6.56
N THR A 184 14.87 1.24 6.94
CA THR A 184 13.91 2.35 6.95
C THR A 184 13.84 2.99 8.33
N GLU A 185 13.96 4.32 8.37
CA GLU A 185 13.93 5.06 9.63
C GLU A 185 12.53 5.21 10.23
N GLN A 186 11.46 5.09 9.43
CA GLN A 186 10.08 5.29 9.90
C GLN A 186 9.19 4.09 9.60
N ILE A 187 8.71 3.46 10.67
CA ILE A 187 7.91 2.24 10.61
C ILE A 187 6.53 2.51 11.21
N LEU A 188 5.47 2.15 10.50
CA LEU A 188 4.09 2.22 10.98
C LEU A 188 3.57 0.81 11.31
N LYS A 189 3.11 0.63 12.54
CA LYS A 189 2.50 -0.61 13.02
C LYS A 189 1.06 -0.35 13.46
N GLY A 190 0.10 -1.01 12.81
CA GLY A 190 -1.33 -0.81 13.03
C GLY A 190 -1.96 -1.92 13.87
N TYR A 191 -2.79 -1.52 14.83
CA TYR A 191 -3.61 -2.39 15.68
C TYR A 191 -5.06 -1.97 15.56
N PHE A 192 -5.93 -2.93 15.28
CA PHE A 192 -7.33 -2.70 14.99
C PHE A 192 -8.20 -3.61 15.84
N SER A 193 -9.35 -3.10 16.25
CA SER A 193 -10.42 -3.82 16.93
C SER A 193 -11.74 -3.38 16.33
N ALA A 194 -12.70 -4.28 16.25
CA ALA A 194 -14.07 -3.95 15.92
C ALA A 194 -15.01 -4.66 16.89
N PHE A 195 -16.08 -3.97 17.30
CA PHE A 195 -17.13 -4.54 18.14
C PHE A 195 -18.50 -4.00 17.74
N SER A 196 -19.51 -4.85 17.86
CA SER A 196 -20.91 -4.52 17.62
C SER A 196 -21.53 -4.05 18.94
N ASP A 197 -22.17 -2.88 18.94
CA ASP A 197 -22.88 -2.32 20.09
C ASP A 197 -24.11 -1.53 19.61
N GLU A 198 -25.28 -1.77 20.22
CA GLU A 198 -26.54 -1.04 19.93
C GLU A 198 -26.88 -0.87 18.42
N GLY A 199 -26.66 -1.90 17.59
CA GLY A 199 -26.92 -1.81 16.14
C GLY A 199 -25.94 -0.92 15.37
N LYS A 200 -24.77 -0.68 15.96
CA LYS A 200 -23.60 -0.04 15.33
C LYS A 200 -22.40 -0.97 15.42
N VAL A 201 -21.49 -0.84 14.47
CA VAL A 201 -20.13 -1.38 14.59
C VAL A 201 -19.17 -0.23 14.85
N THR A 202 -18.36 -0.36 15.89
CA THR A 202 -17.29 0.57 16.23
C THR A 202 -15.96 -0.06 15.90
N ILE A 203 -15.19 0.55 15.01
CA ILE A 203 -13.82 0.19 14.69
C ILE A 203 -12.90 1.12 15.46
N VAL A 204 -12.02 0.59 16.30
CA VAL A 204 -10.98 1.34 17.00
C VAL A 204 -9.64 0.96 16.39
N TYR A 205 -8.83 1.97 16.04
CA TYR A 205 -7.52 1.76 15.46
C TYR A 205 -6.45 2.59 16.15
N VAL A 206 -5.28 1.99 16.32
CA VAL A 206 -4.09 2.61 16.91
C VAL A 206 -2.91 2.33 15.98
N TRP A 207 -2.12 3.35 15.72
CA TRP A 207 -0.89 3.28 14.97
C TRP A 207 0.28 3.71 15.83
N ASP A 208 1.27 2.83 15.96
CA ASP A 208 2.57 3.21 16.49
C ASP A 208 3.48 3.63 15.33
N VAL A 209 4.10 4.80 15.47
CA VAL A 209 5.20 5.24 14.62
C VAL A 209 6.50 4.92 15.36
N LEU A 210 7.35 4.11 14.76
CA LEU A 210 8.60 3.63 15.33
C LEU A 210 9.78 4.12 14.49
N ASP A 211 10.93 4.30 15.15
CA ASP A 211 12.19 4.49 14.45
C ASP A 211 12.77 3.17 13.90
N GLY A 212 13.89 3.24 13.17
CA GLY A 212 14.59 2.05 12.65
C GLY A 212 15.07 1.06 13.72
N SER A 213 15.21 1.48 14.98
CA SER A 213 15.54 0.60 16.12
C SER A 213 14.31 -0.07 16.74
N GLY A 214 13.11 0.34 16.33
CA GLY A 214 11.83 -0.12 16.88
C GLY A 214 11.35 0.68 18.09
N ALA A 215 12.06 1.75 18.48
CA ALA A 215 11.61 2.62 19.56
C ALA A 215 10.43 3.46 19.10
N ARG A 216 9.39 3.57 19.94
CA ARG A 216 8.18 4.32 19.58
C ARG A 216 8.43 5.82 19.65
N LEU A 217 8.27 6.46 18.50
CA LEU A 217 8.38 7.90 18.32
C LEU A 217 7.05 8.63 18.56
N HIS A 218 5.94 8.00 18.16
CA HIS A 218 4.61 8.60 18.25
C HIS A 218 3.50 7.54 18.22
N ARG A 219 2.30 7.94 18.64
CA ARG A 219 1.09 7.13 18.57
C ARG A 219 -0.05 7.97 18.05
N MET A 220 -0.67 7.48 16.98
CA MET A 220 -1.91 8.01 16.40
C MET A 220 -3.04 7.05 16.73
N GLN A 221 -4.26 7.55 16.90
CA GLN A 221 -5.40 6.71 17.22
C GLN A 221 -6.70 7.33 16.74
N GLY A 222 -7.68 6.50 16.45
CA GLY A 222 -9.00 6.97 16.08
C GLY A 222 -10.05 5.88 16.14
N GLN A 223 -11.26 6.26 15.78
CA GLN A 223 -12.39 5.37 15.70
C GLN A 223 -13.30 5.72 14.53
N GLU A 224 -13.95 4.71 13.96
CA GLU A 224 -15.06 4.86 13.02
C GLU A 224 -16.28 4.14 13.55
N ASN A 225 -17.46 4.72 13.33
CA ASN A 225 -18.74 4.12 13.66
C ASN A 225 -19.56 3.98 12.39
N ILE A 226 -20.15 2.81 12.20
CA ILE A 226 -21.09 2.55 11.11
C ILE A 226 -22.37 1.93 11.65
N ALA A 227 -23.46 2.17 10.95
CA ALA A 227 -24.68 1.38 11.16
C ALA A 227 -24.42 -0.07 10.73
N GLY A 228 -24.87 -1.02 11.54
CA GLY A 228 -24.64 -2.44 11.30
C GLY A 228 -24.42 -3.20 12.59
N GLY A 229 -24.26 -4.51 12.51
CA GLY A 229 -24.07 -5.33 13.69
C GLY A 229 -24.22 -6.80 13.38
N GLY A 230 -24.01 -7.62 14.40
CA GLY A 230 -24.00 -9.06 14.29
C GLY A 230 -22.95 -9.69 15.17
N GLN A 231 -22.88 -11.02 15.12
CA GLN A 231 -21.89 -11.80 15.87
C GLN A 231 -20.46 -11.48 15.43
N ASP A 232 -20.23 -11.32 14.13
CA ASP A 232 -18.95 -10.85 13.58
C ASP A 232 -19.06 -9.36 13.22
N PRO A 233 -18.41 -8.45 13.97
CA PRO A 233 -18.43 -7.03 13.66
C PRO A 233 -17.73 -6.72 12.33
N TRP A 234 -16.72 -7.50 11.93
CA TRP A 234 -15.97 -7.23 10.70
C TRP A 234 -16.78 -7.50 9.43
N ALA A 235 -17.75 -8.40 9.49
CA ALA A 235 -18.63 -8.71 8.37
C ALA A 235 -19.49 -7.52 7.91
N SER A 236 -19.74 -6.55 8.79
CA SER A 236 -20.51 -5.33 8.46
C SER A 236 -19.65 -4.17 7.99
N VAL A 237 -18.31 -4.28 8.04
CA VAL A 237 -17.40 -3.16 7.72
C VAL A 237 -17.20 -3.06 6.20
N PRO A 238 -17.69 -1.99 5.53
CA PRO A 238 -17.46 -1.82 4.12
C PRO A 238 -16.02 -1.39 3.84
N ALA A 239 -15.52 -1.72 2.64
CA ALA A 239 -14.18 -1.34 2.21
C ALA A 239 -13.91 0.17 2.30
N SER A 240 -14.91 1.00 1.99
CA SER A 240 -14.81 2.46 2.03
C SER A 240 -14.48 3.03 3.41
N VAL A 241 -14.90 2.36 4.50
CA VAL A 241 -14.55 2.76 5.87
C VAL A 241 -13.07 2.52 6.12
N MET A 242 -12.56 1.36 5.71
CA MET A 242 -11.14 1.05 5.82
C MET A 242 -10.28 1.99 4.97
N GLU A 243 -10.77 2.37 3.78
CA GLU A 243 -10.12 3.40 2.95
C GLU A 243 -10.13 4.78 3.63
N THR A 244 -11.25 5.15 4.29
CA THR A 244 -11.33 6.39 5.08
C THR A 244 -10.33 6.40 6.23
N ILE A 245 -10.15 5.28 6.93
CA ILE A 245 -9.16 5.14 8.01
C ILE A 245 -7.74 5.32 7.46
N ALA A 246 -7.43 4.77 6.28
CA ALA A 246 -6.14 4.98 5.64
C ALA A 246 -5.88 6.46 5.35
N ASP A 247 -6.87 7.18 4.80
CA ASP A 247 -6.76 8.61 4.50
C ASP A 247 -6.49 9.44 5.75
N LYS A 248 -7.24 9.15 6.82
CA LYS A 248 -7.02 9.79 8.13
C LYS A 248 -5.62 9.50 8.66
N THR A 249 -5.17 8.26 8.56
CA THR A 249 -3.85 7.82 9.04
C THR A 249 -2.71 8.56 8.34
N ILE A 250 -2.70 8.64 7.00
CA ILE A 250 -1.63 9.33 6.27
C ILE A 250 -1.65 10.84 6.55
N ARG A 251 -2.84 11.44 6.63
CA ARG A 251 -2.99 12.86 6.96
C ARG A 251 -2.42 13.19 8.34
N GLU A 252 -2.78 12.40 9.36
CA GLU A 252 -2.29 12.58 10.72
C GLU A 252 -0.78 12.36 10.79
N TYR A 253 -0.27 11.31 10.13
CA TYR A 253 1.15 11.04 10.03
C TYR A 253 1.92 12.21 9.42
N MET A 254 1.45 12.76 8.30
CA MET A 254 2.06 13.93 7.65
C MET A 254 2.00 15.20 8.50
N SER A 255 0.91 15.38 9.26
CA SER A 255 0.80 16.48 10.21
C SER A 255 1.88 16.37 11.29
N TRP A 256 2.00 15.20 11.91
CA TRP A 256 3.00 14.92 12.93
C TRP A 256 4.44 15.06 12.41
N ARG A 257 4.72 14.58 11.20
CA ARG A 257 6.06 14.73 10.60
C ARG A 257 6.46 16.19 10.44
N ARG A 258 5.55 17.02 9.93
CA ARG A 258 5.79 18.46 9.76
C ARG A 258 6.02 19.17 11.10
N SER A 259 5.32 18.78 12.16
CA SER A 259 5.54 19.38 13.49
C SER A 259 6.87 19.00 14.14
N ARG A 260 7.63 18.04 13.59
CA ARG A 260 8.98 17.69 14.06
C ARG A 260 10.09 18.32 13.22
N ALA A 261 9.76 18.81 12.03
CA ALA A 261 10.73 19.38 11.10
C ALA A 261 10.95 20.90 11.30
N GLY A 262 10.12 21.55 12.11
CA GLY A 262 10.28 22.94 12.55
C GLY A 262 10.68 23.00 14.02
#